data_AF-A0A8T4IZG4-F1
#
_entry.id   AF-A0A8T4IZG4-F1
#
_cell.length_a   1.000
_cell.length_b   1.000
_cell.length_c   1.000
_cell.angle_alpha   90.00
_cell.angle_beta   90.00
_cell.angle_gamma   90.00
#
_symmetry.space_group_name_H-M   'P 1'
#
loop_
_entity.id
_entity.type
_entity.pdbx_description
1 polymer ?
#
loop_
_entity_poly.entity_id
_entity_poly.type
_entity_poly.pdbx_seq_one_letter_code
_entity_poly.pdbx_strand_id
1 'polypeptide(L)'
;MAEFTVGEADFLLDGRPVRLLSGALHYFRVHEAQWPHRLRTLRAMGLNCVETYVPWNLHEPREGRYRDVAALGRFLDAAREAGLWALVRPGPYICAEWENGGLPSWLTGRLGPRARTRDPGYLDLADSWLRRVLREVVPRQADRGGPVLMVQVENEYGSYGSDLPYLEHLAGTLRDAGVTVPLFTSDGPEDHMLTGGSVPGVLATANFGSGARDAFAALRRHRPHGAHGPLMCMEFWCGWFGHWGGAEPVVRSPAEAAEALREILECGASVNVYMAHGGTSFGGWAGANRAGELHD
;
A
#
# COMPACT_ATOMS: atom_id res chain seq x y z
N MET A 1 19.18 15.39 -5.05
CA MET A 1 17.72 15.20 -4.85
C MET A 1 17.19 14.65 -6.16
N ALA A 2 16.33 13.64 -6.12
CA ALA A 2 15.80 13.03 -7.33
C ALA A 2 14.38 13.54 -7.57
N GLU A 3 14.03 13.85 -8.82
CA GLU A 3 12.68 14.22 -9.20
C GLU A 3 11.92 12.97 -9.65
N PHE A 4 10.80 12.67 -9.02
CA PHE A 4 9.94 11.56 -9.42
C PHE A 4 8.53 12.05 -9.76
N THR A 5 8.08 11.76 -10.97
CA THR A 5 6.79 12.23 -11.48
C THR A 5 6.03 11.13 -12.21
N VAL A 6 4.71 11.31 -12.29
CA VAL A 6 3.79 10.47 -13.06
C VAL A 6 3.63 11.14 -14.42
N GLY A 7 4.27 10.60 -15.46
CA GLY A 7 4.14 11.09 -16.83
C GLY A 7 2.87 10.56 -17.52
N GLU A 8 2.68 10.93 -18.78
CA GLU A 8 1.49 10.53 -19.57
C GLU A 8 1.44 9.03 -19.88
N ALA A 9 2.60 8.38 -19.95
CA ALA A 9 2.74 6.96 -20.28
C ALA A 9 3.57 6.18 -19.25
N ASP A 10 4.62 6.80 -18.71
CA ASP A 10 5.59 6.16 -17.82
C ASP A 10 5.72 6.92 -16.50
N PHE A 11 6.21 6.24 -15.47
CA PHE A 11 6.83 6.95 -14.35
C PHE A 11 8.16 7.53 -14.81
N LEU A 12 8.52 8.71 -14.31
CA LEU A 12 9.77 9.38 -14.65
C LEU A 12 10.61 9.57 -13.40
N LEU A 13 11.90 9.20 -13.49
CA LEU A 13 12.91 9.50 -12.49
C LEU A 13 13.99 10.37 -13.14
N ASP A 14 14.14 11.61 -12.65
CA ASP A 14 14.98 12.65 -13.23
C ASP A 14 14.71 12.83 -14.74
N GLY A 15 13.43 12.92 -15.09
CA GLY A 15 12.95 13.08 -16.48
C GLY A 15 13.09 11.86 -17.39
N ARG A 16 13.59 10.72 -16.87
CA ARG A 16 13.77 9.49 -17.67
C ARG A 16 12.73 8.43 -17.30
N PRO A 17 12.16 7.72 -18.29
CA PRO A 17 11.24 6.61 -18.02
C PRO A 17 11.85 5.58 -17.07
N VAL A 18 11.09 5.22 -16.04
CA VAL A 18 11.44 4.17 -15.08
C VAL A 18 10.25 3.24 -14.88
N ARG A 19 10.52 1.94 -14.85
CA ARG A 19 9.53 0.94 -14.42
C ARG A 19 9.78 0.60 -12.97
N LEU A 20 8.75 0.69 -12.13
CA LEU A 20 8.85 0.32 -10.73
C LEU A 20 8.66 -1.19 -10.61
N LEU A 21 9.72 -1.88 -10.20
CA LEU A 21 9.71 -3.30 -9.87
C LEU A 21 9.87 -3.37 -8.35
N SER A 22 8.74 -3.45 -7.66
CA SER A 22 8.63 -3.40 -6.21
C SER A 22 8.35 -4.78 -5.62
N GLY A 23 8.68 -4.96 -4.35
CA GLY A 23 8.26 -6.11 -3.56
C GLY A 23 7.79 -5.66 -2.19
N ALA A 24 6.63 -6.18 -1.78
CA ALA A 24 6.06 -5.90 -0.46
C ALA A 24 6.88 -6.60 0.62
N LEU A 25 7.33 -5.81 1.60
CA LEU A 25 8.02 -6.26 2.80
C LEU A 25 7.51 -5.46 4.00
N HIS A 26 6.76 -6.12 4.87
CA HIS A 26 6.23 -5.50 6.08
C HIS A 26 7.31 -5.46 7.17
N TYR A 27 7.86 -4.27 7.45
CA TYR A 27 8.93 -4.12 8.44
C TYR A 27 8.50 -4.61 9.84
N PHE A 28 7.20 -4.54 10.14
CA PHE A 28 6.60 -4.99 11.40
C PHE A 28 6.39 -6.51 11.50
N ARG A 29 6.63 -7.25 10.39
CA ARG A 29 6.61 -8.73 10.35
C ARG A 29 8.00 -9.35 10.31
N VAL A 30 9.06 -8.54 10.40
CA VAL A 30 10.46 -8.97 10.33
C VAL A 30 11.24 -8.24 11.42
N HIS A 31 12.07 -8.95 12.17
CA HIS A 31 12.91 -8.29 13.18
C HIS A 31 13.87 -7.29 12.52
N GLU A 32 14.06 -6.13 13.15
CA GLU A 32 14.87 -5.03 12.61
C GLU A 32 16.29 -5.45 12.19
N ALA A 33 16.95 -6.30 12.98
CA ALA A 33 18.27 -6.86 12.66
C ALA A 33 18.30 -7.67 11.35
N GLN A 34 17.15 -8.11 10.84
CA GLN A 34 17.02 -8.88 9.61
C GLN A 34 16.64 -8.03 8.40
N TRP A 35 16.23 -6.76 8.58
CA TRP A 35 15.85 -5.89 7.45
C TRP A 35 16.95 -5.78 6.40
N PRO A 36 18.25 -5.55 6.74
CA PRO A 36 19.29 -5.43 5.72
C PRO A 36 19.43 -6.68 4.85
N HIS A 37 19.25 -7.87 5.45
CA HIS A 37 19.24 -9.11 4.66
C HIS A 37 18.04 -9.16 3.73
N ARG A 38 16.82 -8.93 4.23
CA ARG A 38 15.60 -9.04 3.41
C ARG A 38 15.59 -8.05 2.26
N LEU A 39 16.00 -6.80 2.51
CA LEU A 39 16.10 -5.76 1.49
C LEU A 39 17.15 -6.10 0.42
N ARG A 40 18.32 -6.62 0.81
CA ARG A 40 19.31 -7.11 -0.17
C ARG A 40 18.80 -8.30 -0.98
N THR A 41 17.98 -9.17 -0.40
CA THR A 41 17.31 -10.25 -1.15
C THR A 41 16.35 -9.68 -2.19
N LEU A 42 15.51 -8.69 -1.85
CA LEU A 42 14.65 -8.02 -2.83
C LEU A 42 15.48 -7.41 -3.98
N ARG A 43 16.58 -6.73 -3.65
CA ARG A 43 17.50 -6.19 -4.66
C ARG A 43 18.09 -7.29 -5.56
N ALA A 44 18.49 -8.42 -4.98
CA ALA A 44 19.04 -9.55 -5.72
C ALA A 44 17.99 -10.27 -6.60
N MET A 45 16.70 -10.19 -6.26
CA MET A 45 15.59 -10.64 -7.12
C MET A 45 15.41 -9.77 -8.38
N GLY A 46 16.13 -8.64 -8.49
CA GLY A 46 16.01 -7.69 -9.60
C GLY A 46 15.05 -6.52 -9.31
N LEU A 47 14.56 -6.40 -8.09
CA LEU A 47 13.67 -5.31 -7.69
C LEU A 47 14.46 -4.00 -7.49
N ASN A 48 13.81 -2.88 -7.81
CA ASN A 48 14.35 -1.53 -7.61
C ASN A 48 13.59 -0.73 -6.54
N CYS A 49 12.44 -1.24 -6.08
CA CYS A 49 11.65 -0.66 -5.02
C CYS A 49 11.33 -1.70 -3.93
N VAL A 50 11.03 -1.20 -2.73
CA VAL A 50 10.33 -1.94 -1.67
C VAL A 50 9.02 -1.20 -1.35
N GLU A 51 7.98 -1.95 -1.05
CA GLU A 51 6.72 -1.39 -0.55
C GLU A 51 6.48 -1.82 0.90
N THR A 52 5.90 -0.93 1.70
CA THR A 52 5.51 -1.27 3.08
C THR A 52 4.28 -0.50 3.56
N TYR A 53 3.42 -1.19 4.32
CA TYR A 53 2.36 -0.60 5.12
C TYR A 53 2.85 -0.04 6.45
N VAL A 54 2.01 0.79 7.09
CA VAL A 54 2.21 1.25 8.47
C VAL A 54 0.99 0.93 9.35
N PRO A 55 1.08 -0.03 10.27
CA PRO A 55 -0.03 -0.40 11.16
C PRO A 55 -0.19 0.62 12.28
N TRP A 56 -1.27 1.41 12.23
CA TRP A 56 -1.57 2.44 13.25
C TRP A 56 -1.65 1.84 14.66
N ASN A 57 -2.36 0.72 14.84
CA ASN A 57 -2.55 0.06 16.13
C ASN A 57 -1.26 -0.41 16.81
N LEU A 58 -0.25 -0.80 16.03
CA LEU A 58 1.06 -1.16 16.56
C LEU A 58 1.76 0.06 17.18
N HIS A 59 1.57 1.21 16.54
CA HIS A 59 2.27 2.46 16.83
C HIS A 59 1.50 3.38 17.76
N GLU A 60 0.19 3.19 17.95
CA GLU A 60 -0.64 3.90 18.92
C GLU A 60 -1.58 2.93 19.66
N PRO A 61 -1.03 2.04 20.51
CA PRO A 61 -1.82 1.00 21.19
C PRO A 61 -2.87 1.57 22.16
N ARG A 62 -2.73 2.85 22.56
CA ARG A 62 -3.74 3.62 23.30
C ARG A 62 -3.75 5.04 22.74
N GLU A 63 -4.92 5.66 22.70
CA GLU A 63 -5.10 7.03 22.22
C GLU A 63 -4.09 8.00 22.86
N GLY A 64 -3.34 8.71 22.01
CA GLY A 64 -2.27 9.63 22.37
C GLY A 64 -0.96 9.01 22.86
N ARG A 65 -0.85 7.67 22.95
CA ARG A 65 0.35 6.97 23.44
C ARG A 65 1.04 6.21 22.33
N TYR A 66 2.03 6.88 21.72
CA TYR A 66 2.79 6.32 20.62
C TYR A 66 3.91 5.37 21.05
N ARG A 67 4.13 4.30 20.28
CA ARG A 67 5.23 3.34 20.44
C ARG A 67 5.99 3.21 19.12
N ASP A 68 7.28 3.55 19.17
CA ASP A 68 8.27 3.30 18.10
C ASP A 68 7.80 3.61 16.66
N VAL A 69 7.14 4.75 16.44
CA VAL A 69 6.78 5.22 15.09
C VAL A 69 8.04 5.36 14.21
N ALA A 70 9.18 5.71 14.83
CA ALA A 70 10.47 5.87 14.18
C ALA A 70 11.01 4.58 13.53
N ALA A 71 10.44 3.40 13.83
CA ALA A 71 10.77 2.15 13.14
C ALA A 71 10.57 2.27 11.62
N LEU A 72 9.52 2.97 11.17
CA LEU A 72 9.31 3.25 9.75
C LEU A 72 10.48 4.03 9.17
N GLY A 73 10.94 5.09 9.86
CA GLY A 73 12.07 5.88 9.42
C GLY A 73 13.34 5.05 9.27
N ARG A 74 13.66 4.23 10.28
CA ARG A 74 14.83 3.34 10.25
C ARG A 74 14.73 2.30 9.13
N PHE A 75 13.55 1.75 8.87
CA PHE A 75 13.32 0.82 7.76
C PHE A 75 13.53 1.49 6.39
N LEU A 76 13.02 2.72 6.22
CA LEU A 76 13.23 3.49 4.99
C LEU A 76 14.72 3.83 4.79
N ASP A 77 15.44 4.19 5.85
CA ASP A 77 16.90 4.41 5.77
C ASP A 77 17.63 3.12 5.35
N ALA A 78 17.26 1.97 5.92
CA ALA A 78 17.80 0.68 5.51
C ALA A 78 17.47 0.33 4.05
N ALA A 79 16.28 0.68 3.55
CA ALA A 79 15.91 0.50 2.15
C ALA A 79 16.80 1.35 1.22
N ARG A 80 17.07 2.60 1.62
CA ARG A 80 18.01 3.47 0.90
C ARG A 80 19.42 2.89 0.87
N GLU A 81 19.92 2.40 1.99
CA GLU A 81 21.24 1.74 2.08
C GLU A 81 21.34 0.49 1.21
N ALA A 82 20.23 -0.25 1.06
CA ALA A 82 20.14 -1.41 0.17
C ALA A 82 20.04 -1.04 -1.33
N GLY A 83 20.00 0.26 -1.66
CA GLY A 83 19.88 0.74 -3.04
C GLY A 83 18.47 0.57 -3.62
N LEU A 84 17.45 0.57 -2.77
CA LEU A 84 16.04 0.50 -3.15
C LEU A 84 15.35 1.85 -2.95
N TRP A 85 14.40 2.14 -3.83
CA TRP A 85 13.38 3.15 -3.59
C TRP A 85 12.26 2.56 -2.72
N ALA A 86 11.38 3.41 -2.20
CA ALA A 86 10.30 3.01 -1.29
C ALA A 86 8.94 3.53 -1.76
N LEU A 87 7.92 2.68 -1.64
CA LEU A 87 6.50 3.01 -1.77
C LEU A 87 5.87 2.85 -0.38
N VAL A 88 5.25 3.89 0.16
CA VAL A 88 4.75 3.87 1.55
C VAL A 88 3.23 3.92 1.56
N ARG A 89 2.61 3.00 2.31
CA ARG A 89 1.16 2.91 2.47
C ARG A 89 0.80 3.19 3.94
N PRO A 90 0.66 4.47 4.33
CA PRO A 90 0.57 4.87 5.74
C PRO A 90 -0.81 4.61 6.39
N GLY A 91 -1.77 4.09 5.63
CA GLY A 91 -3.13 3.83 6.09
C GLY A 91 -4.05 5.04 5.94
N PRO A 92 -4.98 5.29 6.88
CA PRO A 92 -5.03 4.77 8.26
C PRO A 92 -5.42 3.30 8.39
N TYR A 93 -6.19 2.76 7.44
CA TYR A 93 -6.50 1.33 7.32
C TYR A 93 -5.57 0.68 6.29
N ILE A 94 -5.10 -0.55 6.56
CA ILE A 94 -4.13 -1.27 5.71
C ILE A 94 -4.56 -2.68 5.31
N CYS A 95 -5.67 -3.22 5.84
CA CYS A 95 -6.04 -4.63 5.66
C CYS A 95 -4.91 -5.59 6.09
N ALA A 96 -4.16 -6.11 5.12
CA ALA A 96 -2.89 -6.81 5.24
C ALA A 96 -2.90 -8.09 6.10
N GLU A 97 -4.07 -8.70 6.34
CA GLU A 97 -4.24 -9.81 7.29
C GLU A 97 -3.61 -9.48 8.66
N TRP A 98 -3.70 -8.21 9.04
CA TRP A 98 -3.19 -7.67 10.29
C TRP A 98 -4.36 -7.36 11.21
N GLU A 99 -4.11 -7.45 12.52
CA GLU A 99 -5.12 -7.21 13.55
C GLU A 99 -5.90 -5.91 13.27
N ASN A 100 -7.23 -6.04 13.22
CA ASN A 100 -8.18 -4.96 12.94
C ASN A 100 -7.81 -4.08 11.72
N GLY A 101 -7.17 -4.66 10.70
CA GLY A 101 -6.73 -3.95 9.50
C GLY A 101 -5.76 -2.80 9.78
N GLY A 102 -5.03 -2.86 10.88
CA GLY A 102 -4.14 -1.80 11.35
C GLY A 102 -4.83 -0.71 12.17
N LEU A 103 -6.16 -0.68 12.26
CA LEU A 103 -6.87 0.32 13.06
C LEU A 103 -6.78 -0.02 14.56
N PRO A 104 -6.58 0.96 15.46
CA PRO A 104 -6.59 0.69 16.90
C PRO A 104 -7.96 0.25 17.40
N SER A 105 -8.02 -0.74 18.30
CA SER A 105 -9.29 -1.23 18.85
C SER A 105 -10.03 -0.19 19.70
N TRP A 106 -9.31 0.73 20.34
CA TRP A 106 -9.92 1.86 21.06
C TRP A 106 -10.66 2.82 20.12
N LEU A 107 -10.25 2.90 18.84
CA LEU A 107 -10.91 3.70 17.82
C LEU A 107 -12.16 2.99 17.31
N THR A 108 -12.03 1.73 16.88
CA THR A 108 -13.17 0.98 16.32
C THR A 108 -14.19 0.63 17.38
N GLY A 109 -13.79 0.39 18.62
CA GLY A 109 -14.70 0.19 19.76
C GLY A 109 -15.55 1.43 20.07
N ARG A 110 -15.03 2.64 19.81
CA ARG A 110 -15.74 3.91 20.02
C ARG A 110 -16.60 4.33 18.82
N LEU A 111 -16.08 4.13 17.61
CA LEU A 111 -16.70 4.64 16.38
C LEU A 111 -17.57 3.59 15.67
N GLY A 112 -17.25 2.31 15.84
CA GLY A 112 -17.92 1.19 15.18
C GLY A 112 -17.96 1.38 13.65
N PRO A 113 -19.14 1.33 13.01
CA PRO A 113 -19.27 1.44 11.55
C PRO A 113 -18.92 2.82 10.99
N ARG A 114 -18.66 3.82 11.86
CA ARG A 114 -18.23 5.16 11.44
C ARG A 114 -16.73 5.23 11.13
N ALA A 115 -15.95 4.22 11.50
CA ALA A 115 -14.56 4.11 11.05
C ALA A 115 -14.48 3.99 9.53
N ARG A 116 -13.46 4.59 8.90
CA ARG A 116 -13.29 4.66 7.44
C ARG A 116 -14.44 5.38 6.71
N THR A 117 -14.98 6.43 7.32
CA THR A 117 -16.01 7.30 6.71
C THR A 117 -15.64 8.76 6.94
N ARG A 118 -16.43 9.68 6.37
CA ARG A 118 -16.31 11.13 6.65
C ARG A 118 -16.79 11.57 8.04
N ASP A 119 -17.06 10.65 8.98
CA ASP A 119 -17.42 11.01 10.36
C ASP A 119 -16.31 11.91 10.96
N PRO A 120 -16.65 13.12 11.46
CA PRO A 120 -15.64 14.05 11.96
C PRO A 120 -14.77 13.46 13.08
N GLY A 121 -15.37 12.63 13.95
CA GLY A 121 -14.63 11.98 15.04
C GLY A 121 -13.64 10.92 14.53
N TYR A 122 -13.90 10.29 13.39
CA TYR A 122 -12.92 9.43 12.73
C TYR A 122 -11.82 10.27 12.05
N LEU A 123 -12.21 11.30 11.29
CA LEU A 123 -11.27 12.16 10.56
C LEU A 123 -10.26 12.82 11.48
N ASP A 124 -10.69 13.37 12.63
CA ASP A 124 -9.80 14.00 13.61
C ASP A 124 -8.70 13.04 14.10
N LEU A 125 -9.05 11.77 14.35
CA LEU A 125 -8.12 10.76 14.81
C LEU A 125 -7.20 10.30 13.68
N ALA A 126 -7.75 10.06 12.49
CA ALA A 126 -7.00 9.67 11.30
C ALA A 126 -5.98 10.76 10.93
N ASP A 127 -6.36 12.03 11.00
CA ASP A 127 -5.49 13.17 10.73
C ASP A 127 -4.36 13.27 11.76
N SER A 128 -4.67 13.10 13.05
CA SER A 128 -3.65 13.07 14.10
C SER A 128 -2.62 11.96 13.85
N TRP A 129 -3.09 10.75 13.51
CA TRP A 129 -2.22 9.63 13.16
C TRP A 129 -1.38 9.91 11.93
N LEU A 130 -2.00 10.32 10.81
CA LEU A 130 -1.30 10.59 9.55
C LEU A 130 -0.23 11.67 9.73
N ARG A 131 -0.55 12.77 10.42
CA ARG A 131 0.43 13.83 10.73
C ARG A 131 1.55 13.34 11.65
N ARG A 132 1.30 12.34 12.50
CA ARG A 132 2.33 11.74 13.36
C ARG A 132 3.28 10.83 12.59
N VAL A 133 2.75 9.91 11.77
CA VAL A 133 3.56 8.95 10.99
C VAL A 133 4.31 9.63 9.86
N LEU A 134 3.72 10.65 9.21
CA LEU A 134 4.35 11.35 8.11
C LEU A 134 5.62 12.10 8.51
N ARG A 135 5.87 12.33 9.81
CA ARG A 135 7.18 12.83 10.29
C ARG A 135 8.34 11.89 9.93
N GLU A 136 8.06 10.60 9.73
CA GLU A 136 9.06 9.62 9.32
C GLU A 136 9.18 9.48 7.79
N VAL A 137 8.13 9.85 7.04
CA VAL A 137 8.06 9.75 5.57
C VAL A 137 8.57 11.03 4.91
N VAL A 138 8.12 12.18 5.39
CA VAL A 138 8.29 13.48 4.75
C VAL A 138 9.76 13.87 4.55
N PRO A 139 10.68 13.70 5.54
CA PRO A 139 12.11 13.94 5.33
C PRO A 139 12.77 12.93 4.39
N ARG A 140 12.11 11.81 4.11
CA ARG A 140 12.63 10.66 3.34
C ARG A 140 12.07 10.59 1.93
N GLN A 141 11.42 11.65 1.45
CA GLN A 141 10.96 11.75 0.07
C GLN A 141 12.12 11.92 -0.92
N ALA A 142 11.94 11.44 -2.15
CA ALA A 142 12.95 11.47 -3.21
C ALA A 142 13.44 12.88 -3.56
N ASP A 143 12.51 13.83 -3.59
CA ASP A 143 12.75 15.26 -3.78
C ASP A 143 13.48 15.91 -2.59
N ARG A 144 13.62 15.19 -1.47
CA ARG A 144 14.40 15.59 -0.27
C ARG A 144 15.60 14.68 0.00
N GLY A 145 15.98 13.86 -0.98
CA GLY A 145 17.15 12.98 -0.91
C GLY A 145 16.90 11.64 -0.23
N GLY A 146 15.67 11.30 0.17
CA GLY A 146 15.31 9.99 0.71
C GLY A 146 14.66 9.02 -0.31
N PRO A 147 14.41 7.77 0.05
CA PRO A 147 14.00 6.74 -0.90
C PRO A 147 12.50 6.77 -1.29
N VAL A 148 11.65 7.54 -0.62
CA VAL A 148 10.20 7.47 -0.85
C VAL A 148 9.83 8.12 -2.18
N LEU A 149 9.29 7.33 -3.11
CA LEU A 149 8.83 7.79 -4.45
C LEU A 149 7.33 8.04 -4.52
N MET A 150 6.52 7.30 -3.77
CA MET A 150 5.07 7.47 -3.77
C MET A 150 4.47 7.14 -2.40
N VAL A 151 3.32 7.74 -2.11
CA VAL A 151 2.56 7.52 -0.88
C VAL A 151 1.10 7.18 -1.20
N GLN A 152 0.57 6.11 -0.62
CA GLN A 152 -0.82 5.71 -0.85
C GLN A 152 -1.81 6.52 -0.01
N VAL A 153 -2.98 6.80 -0.59
CA VAL A 153 -4.18 7.27 0.12
C VAL A 153 -5.06 6.06 0.43
N GLU A 154 -5.34 5.82 1.72
CA GLU A 154 -6.23 4.72 2.16
C GLU A 154 -5.75 3.33 1.67
N ASN A 155 -6.63 2.34 1.60
CA ASN A 155 -6.39 1.01 1.10
C ASN A 155 -7.68 0.28 0.65
N GLU A 156 -7.78 -0.03 -0.65
CA GLU A 156 -8.89 -0.80 -1.24
C GLU A 156 -10.26 -0.29 -0.79
N TYR A 157 -10.43 1.02 -0.82
CA TYR A 157 -11.65 1.63 -0.29
C TYR A 157 -12.88 1.25 -1.11
N GLY A 158 -12.72 0.99 -2.40
CA GLY A 158 -13.80 0.52 -3.26
C GLY A 158 -14.39 -0.83 -2.86
N SER A 159 -13.63 -1.65 -2.13
CA SER A 159 -14.11 -2.90 -1.52
C SER A 159 -14.89 -2.68 -0.23
N TYR A 160 -14.91 -1.44 0.29
CA TYR A 160 -15.60 -1.05 1.52
C TYR A 160 -16.78 -0.10 1.26
N GLY A 161 -16.62 0.89 0.39
CA GLY A 161 -17.62 1.91 0.12
C GLY A 161 -17.24 2.87 -1.01
N SER A 162 -17.93 4.00 -1.06
CA SER A 162 -17.80 5.01 -2.13
C SER A 162 -17.86 6.46 -1.61
N ASP A 163 -17.44 6.68 -0.37
CA ASP A 163 -17.29 7.98 0.26
C ASP A 163 -16.07 8.78 -0.31
N LEU A 164 -16.25 9.38 -1.50
CA LEU A 164 -15.21 10.19 -2.13
C LEU A 164 -14.71 11.37 -1.25
N PRO A 165 -15.57 12.17 -0.60
CA PRO A 165 -15.14 13.21 0.34
C PRO A 165 -14.22 12.73 1.46
N TYR A 166 -14.40 11.51 1.98
CA TYR A 166 -13.45 10.91 2.93
C TYR A 166 -12.08 10.71 2.30
N LEU A 167 -12.01 10.14 1.08
CA LEU A 167 -10.75 9.91 0.39
C LEU A 167 -10.05 11.21 -0.01
N GLU A 168 -10.79 12.22 -0.47
CA GLU A 168 -10.28 13.55 -0.78
C GLU A 168 -9.72 14.24 0.48
N HIS A 169 -10.39 14.09 1.63
CA HIS A 169 -9.90 14.58 2.91
C HIS A 169 -8.56 13.93 3.27
N LEU A 170 -8.44 12.60 3.18
CA LEU A 170 -7.18 11.92 3.47
C LEU A 170 -6.06 12.36 2.51
N ALA A 171 -6.34 12.46 1.22
CA ALA A 171 -5.38 12.96 0.23
C ALA A 171 -4.93 14.41 0.55
N GLY A 172 -5.86 15.26 1.00
CA GLY A 172 -5.59 16.60 1.51
C GLY A 172 -4.66 16.57 2.72
N THR A 173 -4.98 15.76 3.74
CA THR A 173 -4.16 15.60 4.95
C THR A 173 -2.73 15.16 4.62
N LEU A 174 -2.54 14.22 3.69
CA LEU A 174 -1.19 13.80 3.26
C LEU A 174 -0.40 14.97 2.66
N ARG A 175 -1.02 15.75 1.75
CA ARG A 175 -0.41 16.93 1.13
C ARG A 175 -0.10 18.02 2.16
N ASP A 176 -1.07 18.35 3.01
CA ASP A 176 -0.93 19.37 4.06
C ASP A 176 0.15 19.01 5.08
N ALA A 177 0.36 17.72 5.34
CA ALA A 177 1.44 17.24 6.19
C ALA A 177 2.81 17.24 5.50
N GLY A 178 2.88 17.60 4.22
CA GLY A 178 4.11 17.84 3.48
C GLY A 178 4.53 16.72 2.54
N VAL A 179 3.62 15.80 2.16
CA VAL A 179 3.87 14.85 1.07
C VAL A 179 3.84 15.59 -0.26
N THR A 180 4.98 15.61 -0.94
CA THR A 180 5.23 16.27 -2.22
C THR A 180 5.43 15.29 -3.37
N VAL A 181 5.81 14.04 -3.06
CA VAL A 181 5.85 12.97 -4.07
C VAL A 181 4.44 12.54 -4.50
N PRO A 182 4.28 11.91 -5.67
CA PRO A 182 2.97 11.47 -6.16
C PRO A 182 2.20 10.63 -5.14
N LEU A 183 0.91 10.95 -5.01
CA LEU A 183 -0.05 10.13 -4.30
C LEU A 183 -0.64 9.08 -5.24
N PHE A 184 -1.05 7.94 -4.69
CA PHE A 184 -1.79 6.91 -5.42
C PHE A 184 -2.90 6.27 -4.58
N THR A 185 -3.89 5.65 -5.23
CA THR A 185 -4.90 4.75 -4.61
C THR A 185 -4.74 3.35 -5.19
N SER A 186 -5.24 2.33 -4.49
CA SER A 186 -5.09 0.95 -4.91
C SER A 186 -6.33 0.14 -4.59
N ASP A 187 -6.94 -0.43 -5.63
CA ASP A 187 -8.21 -1.16 -5.56
C ASP A 187 -8.22 -2.38 -6.49
N GLY A 188 -9.13 -3.32 -6.25
CA GLY A 188 -9.36 -4.44 -7.17
C GLY A 188 -9.87 -3.95 -8.54
N PRO A 189 -9.74 -4.76 -9.61
CA PRO A 189 -9.92 -4.31 -10.98
C PRO A 189 -11.38 -4.41 -11.44
N GLU A 190 -12.32 -4.33 -10.50
CA GLU A 190 -13.76 -4.36 -10.76
C GLU A 190 -14.33 -2.95 -10.84
N ASP A 191 -15.35 -2.75 -11.67
CA ASP A 191 -15.86 -1.40 -11.96
C ASP A 191 -16.34 -0.68 -10.68
N HIS A 192 -16.97 -1.40 -9.75
CA HIS A 192 -17.46 -0.82 -8.50
C HIS A 192 -16.30 -0.44 -7.54
N MET A 193 -15.24 -1.26 -7.50
CA MET A 193 -14.07 -1.00 -6.66
C MET A 193 -13.30 0.22 -7.18
N LEU A 194 -13.05 0.28 -8.49
CA LEU A 194 -12.36 1.41 -9.11
C LEU A 194 -13.17 2.71 -9.00
N THR A 195 -14.50 2.64 -9.13
CA THR A 195 -15.38 3.80 -8.94
C THR A 195 -15.38 4.29 -7.49
N GLY A 196 -15.38 3.38 -6.51
CA GLY A 196 -15.47 3.71 -5.09
C GLY A 196 -14.14 4.14 -4.45
N GLY A 197 -13.01 3.62 -4.94
CA GLY A 197 -11.70 3.83 -4.32
C GLY A 197 -10.78 4.83 -5.01
N SER A 198 -11.08 5.26 -6.25
CA SER A 198 -10.25 6.24 -6.96
C SER A 198 -10.50 7.68 -6.47
N VAL A 199 -9.43 8.48 -6.42
CA VAL A 199 -9.51 9.92 -6.09
C VAL A 199 -9.08 10.76 -7.30
N PRO A 200 -9.87 11.76 -7.73
CA PRO A 200 -9.47 12.66 -8.81
C PRO A 200 -8.12 13.35 -8.54
N GLY A 201 -7.24 13.35 -9.54
CA GLY A 201 -5.89 13.94 -9.43
C GLY A 201 -4.90 13.12 -8.59
N VAL A 202 -5.26 11.91 -8.18
CA VAL A 202 -4.39 10.91 -7.55
C VAL A 202 -4.24 9.73 -8.50
N LEU A 203 -3.06 9.12 -8.59
CA LEU A 203 -2.84 8.00 -9.49
C LEU A 203 -3.62 6.75 -9.01
N ALA A 204 -4.62 6.30 -9.76
CA ALA A 204 -5.29 5.03 -9.45
C ALA A 204 -4.44 3.84 -9.92
N THR A 205 -4.17 2.86 -9.06
CA THR A 205 -3.52 1.57 -9.40
C THR A 205 -4.49 0.41 -9.19
N ALA A 206 -4.15 -0.78 -9.69
CA ALA A 206 -5.00 -1.97 -9.56
C ALA A 206 -4.31 -3.11 -8.81
N ASN A 207 -5.10 -3.95 -8.15
CA ASN A 207 -4.66 -5.13 -7.41
C ASN A 207 -5.24 -6.40 -8.05
N PHE A 208 -4.41 -7.39 -8.35
CA PHE A 208 -4.89 -8.65 -8.93
C PHE A 208 -3.83 -9.76 -8.89
N GLY A 209 -4.28 -11.00 -8.92
CA GLY A 209 -3.41 -12.18 -9.02
C GLY A 209 -3.12 -12.60 -10.47
N SER A 210 -4.01 -12.34 -11.41
CA SER A 210 -3.93 -12.80 -12.81
C SER A 210 -4.84 -11.96 -13.70
N GLY A 211 -4.81 -12.19 -15.02
CA GLY A 211 -5.68 -11.50 -15.98
C GLY A 211 -5.27 -10.04 -16.16
N ALA A 212 -3.97 -9.79 -16.32
CA ALA A 212 -3.42 -8.43 -16.31
C ALA A 212 -4.00 -7.55 -17.43
N ARG A 213 -4.23 -8.12 -18.62
CA ARG A 213 -4.82 -7.37 -19.75
C ARG A 213 -6.22 -6.85 -19.43
N ASP A 214 -7.08 -7.69 -18.86
CA ASP A 214 -8.44 -7.32 -18.51
C ASP A 214 -8.46 -6.35 -17.33
N ALA A 215 -7.63 -6.60 -16.32
CA ALA A 215 -7.53 -5.72 -15.16
C ALA A 215 -7.04 -4.32 -15.53
N PHE A 216 -6.02 -4.21 -16.38
CA PHE A 216 -5.56 -2.92 -16.87
C PHE A 216 -6.53 -2.28 -17.86
N ALA A 217 -7.26 -3.05 -18.67
CA ALA A 217 -8.34 -2.51 -19.49
C ALA A 217 -9.46 -1.91 -18.61
N ALA A 218 -9.82 -2.55 -17.51
CA ALA A 218 -10.75 -2.00 -16.52
C ALA A 218 -10.21 -0.71 -15.92
N LEU A 219 -8.98 -0.72 -15.40
CA LEU A 219 -8.34 0.48 -14.86
C LEU A 219 -8.32 1.65 -15.86
N ARG A 220 -8.07 1.38 -17.15
CA ARG A 220 -8.09 2.41 -18.21
C ARG A 220 -9.47 3.03 -18.43
N ARG A 221 -10.56 2.27 -18.28
CA ARG A 221 -11.94 2.80 -18.44
C ARG A 221 -12.32 3.79 -17.34
N HIS A 222 -11.74 3.65 -16.15
CA HIS A 222 -12.02 4.51 -14.98
C HIS A 222 -11.09 5.71 -14.86
N ARG A 223 -10.07 5.83 -15.73
CA ARG A 223 -9.20 7.02 -15.78
C ARG A 223 -9.80 8.08 -16.72
N PRO A 224 -9.61 9.39 -16.44
CA PRO A 224 -10.10 10.44 -17.32
C PRO A 224 -9.56 10.32 -18.75
N HIS A 225 -10.38 10.65 -19.74
CA HIS A 225 -9.96 10.65 -21.15
C HIS A 225 -8.72 11.54 -21.36
N GLY A 226 -7.67 10.99 -21.99
CA GLY A 226 -6.40 11.67 -22.23
C GLY A 226 -5.40 11.62 -21.07
N ALA A 227 -5.82 11.26 -19.85
CA ALA A 227 -4.96 11.06 -18.70
C ALA A 227 -4.71 9.56 -18.49
N HIS A 228 -4.00 8.94 -19.44
CA HIS A 228 -3.69 7.53 -19.35
C HIS A 228 -2.76 7.28 -18.15
N GLY A 229 -1.56 7.85 -18.13
CA GLY A 229 -0.56 7.61 -17.08
C GLY A 229 -0.01 6.18 -17.08
N PRO A 230 1.03 5.90 -16.29
CA PRO A 230 1.62 4.56 -16.15
C PRO A 230 0.62 3.54 -15.59
N LEU A 231 0.76 2.31 -16.04
CA LEU A 231 0.07 1.16 -15.46
C LEU A 231 0.89 0.62 -14.29
N MET A 232 0.21 0.26 -13.21
CA MET A 232 0.83 -0.39 -12.07
C MET A 232 -0.13 -1.39 -11.44
N CYS A 233 0.35 -2.63 -11.30
CA CYS A 233 -0.24 -3.62 -10.42
C CYS A 233 0.39 -3.41 -9.02
N MET A 234 -0.35 -2.79 -8.12
CA MET A 234 0.18 -2.38 -6.80
C MET A 234 0.13 -3.52 -5.78
N GLU A 235 -0.75 -4.50 -6.00
CA GLU A 235 -0.66 -5.81 -5.36
C GLU A 235 -0.78 -6.90 -6.39
N PHE A 236 0.36 -7.43 -6.80
CA PHE A 236 0.41 -8.69 -7.52
C PHE A 236 0.43 -9.84 -6.51
N TRP A 237 -0.73 -10.46 -6.30
CA TRP A 237 -0.90 -11.56 -5.34
C TRP A 237 -0.26 -12.86 -5.85
N CYS A 238 1.05 -13.03 -5.64
CA CYS A 238 1.82 -14.16 -6.14
C CYS A 238 1.73 -15.44 -5.27
N GLY A 239 0.89 -15.38 -4.24
CA GLY A 239 0.57 -16.45 -3.30
C GLY A 239 -0.62 -16.00 -2.46
N TRP A 240 -0.96 -16.74 -1.40
CA TRP A 240 -2.09 -16.39 -0.53
C TRP A 240 -1.81 -16.77 0.92
N PHE A 241 -2.58 -16.17 1.85
CA PHE A 241 -2.47 -16.43 3.28
C PHE A 241 -3.25 -17.68 3.70
N GLY A 242 -2.87 -18.26 4.84
CA GLY A 242 -3.55 -19.41 5.44
C GLY A 242 -4.57 -19.01 6.51
N HIS A 243 -5.51 -19.92 6.80
CA HIS A 243 -6.46 -19.81 7.91
C HIS A 243 -6.31 -20.98 8.87
N TRP A 244 -6.41 -20.71 10.18
CA TRP A 244 -6.49 -21.79 11.17
C TRP A 244 -7.76 -22.61 10.95
N GLY A 245 -7.62 -23.93 10.91
CA GLY A 245 -8.74 -24.86 10.70
C GLY A 245 -9.38 -24.82 9.30
N GLY A 246 -8.85 -24.03 8.37
CA GLY A 246 -9.24 -24.05 6.96
C GLY A 246 -8.74 -25.30 6.24
N ALA A 247 -9.18 -25.48 4.98
CA ALA A 247 -8.60 -26.47 4.07
C ALA A 247 -7.10 -26.20 3.82
N GLU A 248 -6.44 -27.08 3.05
CA GLU A 248 -5.01 -26.96 2.74
C GLU A 248 -4.62 -25.53 2.32
N PRO A 249 -3.40 -25.07 2.68
CA PRO A 249 -2.93 -23.74 2.30
C PRO A 249 -3.16 -23.47 0.82
N VAL A 250 -3.67 -22.28 0.50
CA VAL A 250 -3.82 -21.87 -0.91
C VAL A 250 -2.42 -21.63 -1.46
N VAL A 251 -1.88 -22.63 -2.17
CA VAL A 251 -0.57 -22.56 -2.80
C VAL A 251 -0.74 -22.19 -4.25
N ARG A 252 -0.04 -21.13 -4.67
CA ARG A 252 0.12 -20.77 -6.07
C ARG A 252 1.41 -21.37 -6.60
N SER A 253 1.38 -22.02 -7.76
CA SER A 253 2.61 -22.58 -8.32
C SER A 253 3.58 -21.47 -8.78
N PRO A 254 4.91 -21.67 -8.67
CA PRO A 254 5.88 -20.71 -9.19
C PRO A 254 5.71 -20.44 -10.69
N ALA A 255 5.30 -21.45 -11.47
CA ALA A 255 5.09 -21.30 -12.91
C ALA A 255 3.90 -20.37 -13.22
N GLU A 256 2.76 -20.55 -12.53
CA GLU A 256 1.59 -19.67 -12.71
C GLU A 256 1.84 -18.25 -12.21
N ALA A 257 2.62 -18.08 -11.15
CA ALA A 257 3.04 -16.77 -10.68
C ALA A 257 3.96 -16.08 -11.70
N ALA A 258 4.94 -16.82 -12.25
CA ALA A 258 5.83 -16.30 -13.27
C ALA A 258 5.10 -15.92 -14.57
N GLU A 259 4.10 -16.71 -14.98
CA GLU A 259 3.29 -16.41 -16.17
C GLU A 259 2.47 -15.13 -16.00
N ALA A 260 1.76 -14.99 -14.87
CA ALA A 260 1.00 -13.78 -14.60
C ALA A 260 1.90 -12.54 -14.45
N LEU A 261 3.08 -12.69 -13.82
CA LEU A 261 4.06 -11.61 -13.76
C LEU A 261 4.56 -11.22 -15.16
N ARG A 262 4.80 -12.20 -16.03
CA ARG A 262 5.17 -11.94 -17.43
C ARG A 262 4.09 -11.14 -18.14
N GLU A 263 2.82 -11.52 -18.00
CA GLU A 263 1.69 -10.80 -18.60
C GLU A 263 1.65 -9.33 -18.13
N ILE A 264 1.85 -9.07 -16.83
CA ILE A 264 1.94 -7.71 -16.28
C ILE A 264 3.06 -6.91 -16.95
N LEU A 265 4.24 -7.50 -17.09
CA LEU A 265 5.41 -6.86 -17.69
C LEU A 265 5.25 -6.60 -19.20
N GLU A 266 4.59 -7.52 -19.92
CA GLU A 266 4.24 -7.39 -21.34
C GLU A 266 3.19 -6.30 -21.59
N CYS A 267 2.31 -6.03 -20.61
CA CYS A 267 1.42 -4.85 -20.65
C CYS A 267 2.18 -3.52 -20.45
N GLY A 268 3.49 -3.58 -20.23
CA GLY A 268 4.32 -2.40 -19.99
C GLY A 268 4.24 -1.85 -18.57
N ALA A 269 3.53 -2.53 -17.67
CA ALA A 269 3.21 -2.02 -16.35
C ALA A 269 4.37 -2.12 -15.35
N SER A 270 4.33 -1.25 -14.35
CA SER A 270 5.03 -1.45 -13.09
C SER A 270 4.31 -2.48 -12.22
N VAL A 271 5.01 -3.06 -11.24
CA VAL A 271 4.46 -4.13 -10.41
C VAL A 271 5.05 -4.09 -9.01
N ASN A 272 4.22 -4.42 -8.02
CA ASN A 272 4.66 -4.74 -6.67
C ASN A 272 4.25 -6.17 -6.32
N VAL A 273 5.25 -7.02 -6.09
CA VAL A 273 5.04 -8.42 -5.73
C VAL A 273 4.56 -8.49 -4.29
N TYR A 274 3.28 -8.85 -4.10
CA TYR A 274 2.65 -8.98 -2.79
C TYR A 274 2.37 -10.46 -2.48
N MET A 275 3.09 -11.13 -1.58
CA MET A 275 4.25 -10.68 -0.79
C MET A 275 5.56 -11.15 -1.41
N ALA A 276 6.52 -10.25 -1.61
CA ALA A 276 7.89 -10.63 -1.93
C ALA A 276 8.58 -11.30 -0.71
N HIS A 277 8.25 -10.85 0.50
CA HIS A 277 8.53 -11.57 1.74
C HIS A 277 7.46 -11.28 2.80
N GLY A 278 6.66 -12.29 3.15
CA GLY A 278 5.53 -12.12 4.08
C GLY A 278 5.92 -11.94 5.55
N GLY A 279 7.03 -12.55 5.99
CA GLY A 279 7.48 -12.52 7.38
C GLY A 279 6.56 -13.31 8.32
N THR A 280 6.35 -12.81 9.53
CA THR A 280 5.53 -13.44 10.57
C THR A 280 4.65 -12.43 11.28
N SER A 281 3.36 -12.75 11.45
CA SER A 281 2.49 -12.02 12.38
C SER A 281 2.82 -12.48 13.81
N PHE A 282 3.78 -11.82 14.45
CA PHE A 282 4.21 -12.16 15.81
C PHE A 282 3.12 -11.84 16.86
N GLY A 283 3.13 -12.56 17.98
CA GLY A 283 2.22 -12.29 19.09
C GLY A 283 0.74 -12.41 18.69
N GLY A 284 -0.07 -11.42 19.09
CA GLY A 284 -1.50 -11.37 18.80
C GLY A 284 -1.87 -10.47 17.61
N TRP A 285 -0.95 -10.27 16.66
CA TRP A 285 -1.14 -9.31 15.56
C TRP A 285 -1.72 -9.89 14.27
N ALA A 286 -2.01 -11.19 14.23
CA ALA A 286 -2.70 -11.78 13.09
C ALA A 286 -4.12 -11.22 12.99
N GLY A 287 -4.54 -10.85 11.78
CA GLY A 287 -5.93 -10.51 11.50
C GLY A 287 -6.82 -11.74 11.41
N ALA A 288 -8.09 -11.49 11.09
CA ALA A 288 -9.05 -12.53 10.79
C ALA A 288 -10.02 -12.03 9.71
N ASN A 289 -10.45 -12.93 8.85
CA ASN A 289 -11.48 -12.67 7.86
C ASN A 289 -12.80 -13.22 8.39
N ARG A 290 -13.91 -12.59 8.02
CA ARG A 290 -15.24 -13.11 8.30
C ARG A 290 -15.78 -13.75 7.01
N ALA A 291 -16.23 -15.00 7.11
CA ALA A 291 -16.90 -15.73 6.02
C ALA A 291 -18.13 -16.47 6.59
N GLY A 292 -19.13 -16.74 5.75
CA GLY A 292 -20.33 -17.53 6.09
C GLY A 292 -21.63 -16.72 6.24
N GLU A 293 -22.74 -17.42 6.50
CA GLU A 293 -24.15 -16.96 6.39
C GLU A 293 -24.55 -15.74 7.24
N LEU A 294 -23.73 -15.30 8.20
CA LEU A 294 -24.00 -14.08 9.01
C LEU A 294 -23.60 -12.78 8.28
N HIS A 295 -23.55 -12.81 6.94
CA HIS A 295 -23.12 -11.71 6.08
C HIS A 295 -24.28 -10.99 5.36
N ASP A 296 -25.51 -11.49 5.48
CA ASP A 296 -26.72 -10.82 4.98
C ASP A 296 -27.45 -10.04 6.10
#